data_AF-A0A7D9E0G0-F1
#
_entry.id   AF-A0A7D9E0G0-F1
#
_cell.length_a   1.000
_cell.length_b   1.000
_cell.length_c   1.000
_cell.angle_alpha   90.00
_cell.angle_beta   90.00
_cell.angle_gamma   90.00
#
_symmetry.space_group_name_H-M   'P 1'
#
loop_
_entity.id
_entity.type
_entity.pdbx_description
1 polymer ?
#
loop_
_entity_poly.entity_id
_entity_poly.type
_entity_poly.pdbx_seq_one_letter_code
_entity_poly.pdbx_strand_id
1 'polypeptide(L)'
;MKKQQSEMDAKLKALNFRLKRCDEVLGNEDRAAINRHCESITTIVSTISILKGSIEEAKFAQSESDESIEQWSTEIENQIALADKCMQKLADFVKTIDQRAKEPSIRTAIDCLPFTDEGYTRAFKYLEDKYGHPSEVAGSYVVSLLELPTISERDVSKIHRFYEQLLFNIESLETLGKLDSIEGTTYYVLRKLEIIKAELVTHVKTDWRDWTFKDLLESLKKWTETNLVPKVHKRDKFGKDPYSQSPGGQAFGSRNHEIKCVYCESTDHRAKTCDKVLTPLERKKILAKKRLCFNCASGQHHANSCKSKISCQLCEERHHTSICESKNPDETNNGTSFTASINKTSVIHPVVLR
;
A
#
# COMPACT_ATOMS: atom_id res chain seq x y z
N MET A 1 -19.15 -35.96 23.80
CA MET A 1 -18.78 -34.57 24.15
C MET A 1 -17.46 -34.44 24.94
N LYS A 2 -17.34 -34.84 26.22
CA LYS A 2 -16.11 -34.59 27.04
C LYS A 2 -14.79 -35.03 26.37
N LYS A 3 -14.77 -36.21 25.74
CA LYS A 3 -13.59 -36.71 25.00
C LYS A 3 -13.22 -35.79 23.82
N GLN A 4 -14.20 -35.39 23.01
CA GLN A 4 -13.99 -34.52 21.84
C GLN A 4 -13.54 -33.11 22.25
N GLN A 5 -14.07 -32.57 23.34
CA GLN A 5 -13.60 -31.29 23.90
C GLN A 5 -12.15 -31.37 24.37
N SER A 6 -11.77 -32.43 25.09
CA SER A 6 -10.37 -32.61 25.50
C SER A 6 -9.41 -32.76 24.31
N GLU A 7 -9.87 -33.40 23.23
CA GLU A 7 -9.11 -33.53 22.00
C GLU A 7 -8.97 -32.19 21.28
N MET A 8 -10.06 -31.40 21.20
CA MET A 8 -10.05 -30.04 20.66
C MET A 8 -9.04 -29.16 21.40
N ASP A 9 -9.07 -29.16 22.73
CA ASP A 9 -8.15 -28.37 23.55
C ASP A 9 -6.68 -28.75 23.30
N ALA A 10 -6.42 -30.05 23.11
CA ALA A 10 -5.08 -30.53 22.76
C ALA A 10 -4.64 -30.02 21.38
N LYS A 11 -5.54 -30.01 20.38
CA LYS A 11 -5.25 -29.51 19.03
C LYS A 11 -5.05 -28.00 19.01
N LEU A 12 -5.87 -27.23 19.75
CA LEU A 12 -5.70 -25.77 19.91
C LEU A 12 -4.37 -25.43 20.58
N LYS A 13 -3.94 -26.18 21.59
CA LYS A 13 -2.62 -26.02 22.21
C LYS A 13 -1.49 -26.31 21.23
N ALA A 14 -1.61 -27.39 20.46
CA ALA A 14 -0.63 -27.73 19.43
C ALA A 14 -0.56 -26.66 18.33
N LEU A 15 -1.71 -26.13 17.88
CA LEU A 15 -1.79 -25.04 16.91
C LEU A 15 -1.04 -23.81 17.43
N ASN A 16 -1.38 -23.34 18.64
CA ASN A 16 -0.75 -22.18 19.26
C ASN A 16 0.76 -22.35 19.43
N PHE A 17 1.23 -23.56 19.74
CA PHE A 17 2.67 -23.85 19.80
C PHE A 17 3.35 -23.71 18.44
N ARG A 18 2.70 -24.14 17.34
CA ARG A 18 3.21 -23.96 15.98
C ARG A 18 3.23 -22.50 15.58
N LEU A 19 2.15 -21.76 15.83
CA LEU A 19 2.05 -20.34 15.49
C LEU A 19 3.14 -19.49 16.15
N LYS A 20 3.51 -19.79 17.39
CA LYS A 20 4.63 -19.11 18.09
C LYS A 20 6.00 -19.34 17.45
N ARG A 21 6.16 -20.43 16.68
CA ARG A 21 7.41 -20.75 15.98
C ARG A 21 7.43 -20.25 14.53
N CYS A 22 6.37 -19.60 14.04
CA CYS A 22 6.31 -19.07 12.68
C CYS A 22 7.52 -18.16 12.38
N ASP A 23 7.88 -17.25 13.29
CA ASP A 23 8.99 -16.30 13.07
C ASP A 23 10.37 -16.97 13.11
N GLU A 24 10.55 -18.00 13.95
CA GLU A 24 11.78 -18.80 14.01
C GLU A 24 11.99 -19.58 12.71
N VAL A 25 10.94 -20.22 12.19
CA VAL A 25 10.99 -20.98 10.93
C VAL A 25 11.27 -20.06 9.74
N LEU A 26 10.69 -18.85 9.74
CA LEU A 26 10.97 -17.83 8.73
C LEU A 26 12.42 -17.35 8.76
N GLY A 27 13.00 -17.17 9.95
CA GLY A 27 14.38 -16.68 10.13
C GLY A 27 15.46 -17.59 9.53
N ASN A 28 15.17 -18.88 9.37
CA ASN A 28 16.11 -19.84 8.77
C ASN A 28 16.12 -19.80 7.24
N GLU A 29 15.17 -19.11 6.61
CA GLU A 29 14.98 -19.01 5.15
C GLU A 29 14.99 -20.36 4.38
N ASP A 30 14.77 -21.48 5.06
CA ASP A 30 14.71 -22.81 4.43
C ASP A 30 13.32 -23.09 3.88
N ARG A 31 13.20 -23.05 2.55
CA ARG A 31 11.96 -23.33 1.81
C ARG A 31 11.31 -24.65 2.21
N ALA A 32 12.08 -25.73 2.38
CA ALA A 32 11.55 -27.05 2.71
C ALA A 32 11.08 -27.10 4.18
N ALA A 33 11.76 -26.41 5.09
CA ALA A 33 11.31 -26.28 6.48
C ALA A 33 10.01 -25.47 6.58
N ILE A 34 9.89 -24.36 5.82
CA ILE A 34 8.69 -23.53 5.78
C ILE A 34 7.49 -24.32 5.25
N ASN A 35 7.65 -25.06 4.14
CA ASN A 35 6.57 -25.87 3.58
C ASN A 35 6.09 -26.96 4.54
N ARG A 36 7.01 -27.68 5.19
CA ARG A 36 6.66 -28.67 6.24
C ARG A 36 5.91 -28.03 7.41
N HIS A 37 6.27 -26.80 7.77
CA HIS A 37 5.57 -26.06 8.82
C HIS A 37 4.14 -25.69 8.40
N CYS A 38 3.95 -25.22 7.16
CA CYS A 38 2.62 -24.96 6.60
C CYS A 38 1.75 -26.22 6.62
N GLU A 39 2.25 -27.34 6.09
CA GLU A 39 1.52 -28.63 6.09
C GLU A 39 1.13 -29.07 7.51
N SER A 40 2.01 -28.88 8.49
CA SER A 40 1.72 -29.16 9.89
C SER A 40 0.60 -28.29 10.45
N ILE A 41 0.57 -26.99 10.12
CA ILE A 41 -0.50 -26.07 10.56
C ILE A 41 -1.82 -26.46 9.88
N THR A 42 -1.81 -26.65 8.56
CA THR A 42 -3.00 -27.04 7.78
C THR A 42 -3.64 -28.30 8.35
N THR A 43 -2.85 -29.34 8.64
CA THR A 43 -3.35 -30.59 9.22
C THR A 43 -4.05 -30.37 10.57
N ILE A 44 -3.48 -29.52 11.43
CA ILE A 44 -4.07 -29.22 12.74
C ILE A 44 -5.37 -28.43 12.58
N VAL A 45 -5.38 -27.41 11.71
CA VAL A 45 -6.57 -26.60 11.41
C VAL A 45 -7.71 -27.47 10.87
N SER A 46 -7.44 -28.35 9.90
CA SER A 46 -8.46 -29.27 9.38
C SER A 46 -9.04 -30.19 10.46
N THR A 47 -8.19 -30.66 11.38
CA THR A 47 -8.67 -31.48 12.52
C THR A 47 -9.56 -30.67 13.45
N ILE A 48 -9.20 -29.41 13.74
CA ILE A 48 -10.00 -28.49 14.57
C ILE A 48 -11.35 -28.23 13.90
N SER A 49 -11.41 -27.93 12.60
CA SER A 49 -12.67 -27.69 11.90
C SER A 49 -13.62 -28.90 11.96
N ILE A 50 -13.08 -30.13 11.81
CA ILE A 50 -13.88 -31.36 11.94
C ILE A 50 -14.40 -31.54 13.36
N LEU A 51 -13.54 -31.38 14.37
CA LEU A 51 -13.95 -31.48 15.78
C LEU A 51 -14.97 -30.40 16.15
N LYS A 52 -14.87 -29.21 15.55
CA LYS A 52 -15.78 -28.09 15.79
C LYS A 52 -17.20 -28.48 15.41
N GLY A 53 -17.42 -28.90 14.17
CA GLY A 53 -18.74 -29.31 13.69
C GLY A 53 -19.35 -30.43 14.54
N SER A 54 -18.56 -31.46 14.89
CA SER A 54 -19.05 -32.56 15.71
C SER A 54 -19.43 -32.14 17.15
N ILE A 55 -18.74 -31.14 17.72
CA ILE A 55 -19.08 -30.60 19.04
C ILE A 55 -20.32 -29.71 18.94
N GLU A 56 -20.47 -28.90 17.88
CA GLU A 56 -21.67 -28.07 17.65
C GLU A 56 -22.93 -28.95 17.58
N GLU A 57 -22.91 -30.01 16.77
CA GLU A 57 -24.00 -31.00 16.69
C GLU A 57 -24.34 -31.59 18.06
N ALA A 58 -23.32 -31.95 18.85
CA ALA A 58 -23.51 -32.51 20.19
C ALA A 58 -24.08 -31.49 21.20
N LYS A 59 -23.80 -30.19 21.02
CA LYS A 59 -24.33 -29.10 21.85
C LYS A 59 -25.79 -28.81 21.52
N PHE A 60 -26.14 -28.79 20.22
CA PHE A 60 -27.54 -28.68 19.77
C PHE A 60 -28.38 -29.85 20.30
N ALA A 61 -27.86 -31.07 20.27
CA ALA A 61 -28.55 -32.26 20.79
C ALA A 61 -28.82 -32.20 22.30
N GLN A 62 -28.11 -31.36 23.05
CA GLN A 62 -28.28 -31.17 24.50
C GLN A 62 -29.12 -29.93 24.85
N SER A 63 -29.69 -29.26 23.84
CA SER A 63 -30.49 -28.04 24.02
C SER A 63 -29.74 -26.94 24.77
N GLU A 64 -28.42 -26.83 24.57
CA GLU A 64 -27.66 -25.65 25.00
C GLU A 64 -28.20 -24.39 24.29
N SER A 65 -28.07 -23.21 24.91
CA SER A 65 -28.56 -21.99 24.28
C SER A 65 -27.76 -21.65 23.02
N ASP A 66 -28.46 -21.23 21.97
CA ASP A 66 -27.85 -20.83 20.69
C ASP A 66 -26.76 -19.77 20.89
N GLU A 67 -26.96 -18.83 21.82
CA GLU A 67 -25.98 -17.80 22.17
C GLU A 67 -24.68 -18.38 22.73
N SER A 68 -24.75 -19.44 23.56
CA SER A 68 -23.56 -20.10 24.11
C SER A 68 -22.79 -20.87 23.04
N ILE A 69 -23.52 -21.48 22.09
CA ILE A 69 -22.93 -22.22 20.97
C ILE A 69 -22.24 -21.24 20.02
N GLU A 70 -22.87 -20.11 19.70
CA GLU A 70 -22.33 -19.07 18.83
C GLU A 70 -21.06 -18.43 19.41
N GLN A 71 -21.05 -18.10 20.70
CA GLN A 71 -19.87 -17.55 21.37
C GLN A 71 -18.68 -18.52 21.31
N TRP A 72 -18.91 -19.80 21.62
CA TRP A 72 -17.86 -20.82 21.55
C TRP A 72 -17.37 -21.05 20.12
N SER A 73 -18.30 -21.13 19.15
CA SER A 73 -17.99 -21.31 17.73
C SER A 73 -17.10 -20.17 17.20
N THR A 74 -17.46 -18.93 17.56
CA THR A 74 -16.72 -17.72 17.18
C THR A 74 -15.29 -17.73 17.73
N GLU A 75 -15.07 -18.17 18.97
CA GLU A 75 -13.73 -18.27 19.54
C GLU A 75 -12.85 -19.25 18.75
N ILE A 76 -13.39 -20.39 18.33
CA ILE A 76 -12.64 -21.36 17.52
C ILE A 76 -12.31 -20.78 16.14
N GLU A 77 -13.27 -20.11 15.48
CA GLU A 77 -13.04 -19.47 14.19
C GLU A 77 -11.97 -18.37 14.27
N ASN A 78 -11.92 -17.62 15.38
CA ASN A 78 -10.87 -16.63 15.60
C ASN A 78 -9.47 -17.28 15.65
N GLN A 79 -9.33 -18.45 16.27
CA GLN A 79 -8.06 -19.18 16.30
C GLN A 79 -7.67 -19.72 14.91
N ILE A 80 -8.65 -20.19 14.13
CA ILE A 80 -8.43 -20.61 12.73
C ILE A 80 -7.97 -19.41 11.89
N ALA A 81 -8.62 -18.26 12.02
CA ALA A 81 -8.25 -17.04 11.29
C ALA A 81 -6.82 -16.57 11.61
N LEU A 82 -6.35 -16.73 12.85
CA LEU A 82 -4.95 -16.47 13.21
C LEU A 82 -3.99 -17.43 12.51
N ALA A 83 -4.37 -18.71 12.39
CA ALA A 83 -3.59 -19.70 11.67
C ALA A 83 -3.51 -19.41 10.17
N ASP A 84 -4.64 -19.06 9.55
CA ASP A 84 -4.71 -18.66 8.14
C ASP A 84 -3.82 -17.45 7.86
N LYS A 85 -3.83 -16.46 8.76
CA LYS A 85 -2.94 -15.30 8.66
C LYS A 85 -1.46 -15.68 8.76
N CYS A 86 -1.06 -16.62 9.64
CA CYS A 86 0.32 -17.11 9.63
C CYS A 86 0.62 -17.87 8.32
N MET A 87 -0.26 -18.77 7.87
CA MET A 87 -0.04 -19.51 6.62
C MET A 87 0.13 -18.59 5.41
N GLN A 88 -0.66 -17.52 5.33
CA GLN A 88 -0.50 -16.50 4.29
C GLN A 88 0.88 -15.81 4.37
N LYS A 89 1.32 -15.43 5.58
CA LYS A 89 2.66 -14.86 5.79
C LYS A 89 3.78 -15.81 5.34
N LEU A 90 3.66 -17.10 5.67
CA LEU A 90 4.62 -18.13 5.25
C LEU A 90 4.63 -18.29 3.73
N ALA A 91 3.46 -18.36 3.09
CA ALA A 91 3.33 -18.48 1.63
C ALA A 91 3.94 -17.28 0.89
N ASP A 92 3.71 -16.06 1.37
CA ASP A 92 4.29 -14.86 0.76
C ASP A 92 5.82 -14.79 0.95
N PHE A 93 6.33 -15.31 2.06
CA PHE A 93 7.77 -15.45 2.24
C PHE A 93 8.38 -16.48 1.27
N VAL A 94 7.72 -17.62 1.05
CA VAL A 94 8.15 -18.60 0.03
C VAL A 94 8.18 -17.98 -1.37
N LYS A 95 7.16 -17.18 -1.74
CA LYS A 95 7.20 -16.42 -3.01
C LYS A 95 8.40 -15.49 -3.08
N THR A 96 8.78 -14.86 -1.97
CA THR A 96 9.95 -13.98 -1.90
C THR A 96 11.24 -14.78 -2.09
N ILE A 97 11.37 -15.94 -1.46
CA ILE A 97 12.51 -16.85 -1.66
C ILE A 97 12.57 -17.31 -3.13
N ASP A 98 11.44 -17.73 -3.70
CA ASP A 98 11.36 -18.21 -5.08
C ASP A 98 11.66 -17.08 -6.09
N GLN A 99 11.26 -15.84 -5.80
CA GLN A 99 11.62 -14.65 -6.60
C GLN A 99 13.12 -14.35 -6.53
N ARG A 100 13.72 -14.40 -5.33
CA ARG A 100 15.18 -14.27 -5.16
C ARG A 100 15.94 -15.39 -5.87
N ALA A 101 15.42 -16.62 -5.86
CA ALA A 101 16.04 -17.77 -6.52
C ALA A 101 15.91 -17.73 -8.06
N LYS A 102 14.85 -17.10 -8.59
CA LYS A 102 14.67 -16.84 -10.03
C LYS A 102 15.60 -15.78 -10.58
N GLU A 103 16.29 -15.00 -9.73
CA GLU A 103 17.50 -14.30 -10.10
C GLU A 103 18.73 -15.16 -9.72
N PRO A 104 19.31 -15.97 -10.64
CA PRO A 104 20.72 -16.29 -10.54
C PRO A 104 21.48 -14.97 -10.74
N SER A 105 21.66 -14.32 -9.59
CA SER A 105 22.17 -13.00 -9.26
C SER A 105 22.88 -12.30 -10.42
N ILE A 106 22.08 -11.56 -11.22
CA ILE A 106 22.58 -10.45 -12.04
C ILE A 106 23.55 -9.62 -11.21
N ARG A 107 23.18 -9.40 -9.95
CA ARG A 107 24.00 -8.76 -8.94
C ARG A 107 25.33 -9.45 -8.70
N THR A 108 25.44 -10.78 -8.60
CA THR A 108 26.73 -11.47 -8.42
C THR A 108 27.57 -11.40 -9.69
N ALA A 109 26.95 -11.53 -10.86
CA ALA A 109 27.66 -11.37 -12.13
C ALA A 109 28.21 -9.94 -12.32
N ILE A 110 27.47 -8.93 -11.86
CA ILE A 110 27.85 -7.51 -11.94
C ILE A 110 28.78 -7.09 -10.79
N ASP A 111 28.54 -7.55 -9.56
CA ASP A 111 29.35 -7.25 -8.35
C ASP A 111 30.75 -7.86 -8.45
N CYS A 112 30.94 -8.91 -9.28
CA CYS A 112 32.26 -9.44 -9.61
C CYS A 112 33.04 -8.60 -10.63
N LEU A 113 32.42 -7.58 -11.25
CA LEU A 113 33.08 -6.69 -12.20
C LEU A 113 33.69 -5.48 -11.47
N PRO A 114 34.89 -5.03 -11.88
CA PRO A 114 35.53 -3.87 -11.26
C PRO A 114 34.75 -2.59 -11.55
N PHE A 115 34.64 -1.69 -10.57
CA PHE A 115 34.02 -0.35 -10.72
C PHE A 115 34.89 0.59 -11.57
N THR A 116 34.94 0.30 -12.86
CA THR A 116 35.75 0.95 -13.90
C THR A 116 34.93 1.00 -15.18
N ASP A 117 35.28 1.85 -16.13
CA ASP A 117 34.58 1.95 -17.42
C ASP A 117 34.50 0.59 -18.13
N GLU A 118 35.58 -0.19 -18.11
CA GLU A 118 35.62 -1.55 -18.67
C GLU A 118 34.69 -2.52 -17.93
N GLY A 119 34.56 -2.40 -16.61
CA GLY A 119 33.61 -3.18 -15.83
C GLY A 119 32.16 -2.81 -16.13
N TYR A 120 31.85 -1.52 -16.29
CA TYR A 120 30.53 -1.06 -16.74
C TYR A 120 30.19 -1.57 -18.15
N THR A 121 31.14 -1.50 -19.09
CA THR A 121 30.93 -2.04 -20.45
C THR A 121 30.64 -3.54 -20.42
N ARG A 122 31.39 -4.31 -19.60
CA ARG A 122 31.14 -5.75 -19.43
C ARG A 122 29.81 -6.05 -18.76
N ALA A 123 29.40 -5.27 -17.77
CA ALA A 123 28.11 -5.40 -17.09
C ALA A 123 26.97 -5.15 -18.07
N PHE A 124 27.06 -4.06 -18.84
CA PHE A 124 26.09 -3.71 -19.87
C PHE A 124 25.98 -4.81 -20.92
N LYS A 125 27.12 -5.27 -21.46
CA LYS A 125 27.13 -6.35 -22.45
C LYS A 125 26.55 -7.65 -21.90
N TYR A 126 26.86 -8.03 -20.66
CA TYR A 126 26.26 -9.22 -20.03
C TYR A 126 24.73 -9.10 -19.91
N LEU A 127 24.24 -7.92 -19.52
CA LEU A 127 22.81 -7.65 -19.44
C LEU A 127 22.15 -7.68 -20.83
N GLU A 128 22.80 -7.11 -21.83
CA GLU A 128 22.34 -7.10 -23.22
C GLU A 128 22.32 -8.51 -23.82
N ASP A 129 23.39 -9.29 -23.67
CA ASP A 129 23.49 -10.65 -24.20
C ASP A 129 22.45 -11.60 -23.56
N LYS A 130 22.12 -11.39 -22.28
CA LYS A 130 21.25 -12.28 -21.50
C LYS A 130 19.79 -11.84 -21.44
N TYR A 131 19.52 -10.54 -21.51
CA TYR A 131 18.18 -9.96 -21.32
C TYR A 131 17.81 -8.94 -22.40
N GLY A 132 18.76 -8.50 -23.23
CA GLY A 132 18.57 -7.54 -24.31
C GLY A 132 17.97 -8.17 -25.56
N HIS A 133 16.86 -8.88 -25.43
CA HIS A 133 16.08 -9.39 -26.57
C HIS A 133 14.97 -8.38 -26.91
N PRO A 134 15.17 -7.45 -27.88
CA PRO A 134 14.28 -6.31 -28.04
C PRO A 134 12.85 -6.72 -28.40
N SER A 135 12.68 -7.84 -29.10
CA SER A 135 11.37 -8.39 -29.46
C SER A 135 10.62 -8.97 -28.25
N GLU A 136 11.32 -9.62 -27.31
CA GLU A 136 10.70 -10.14 -26.08
C GLU A 136 10.35 -9.00 -25.13
N VAL A 137 11.25 -8.02 -25.01
CA VAL A 137 11.03 -6.81 -24.22
C VAL A 137 9.85 -6.02 -24.79
N ALA A 138 9.82 -5.76 -26.10
CA ALA A 138 8.67 -5.15 -26.77
C ALA A 138 7.40 -5.97 -26.56
N GLY A 139 7.47 -7.29 -26.70
CA GLY A 139 6.36 -8.21 -26.42
C GLY A 139 5.78 -8.04 -25.01
N SER A 140 6.62 -7.82 -23.99
CA SER A 140 6.16 -7.59 -22.61
C SER A 140 5.35 -6.30 -22.46
N TYR A 141 5.76 -5.21 -23.11
CA TYR A 141 4.99 -3.95 -23.13
C TYR A 141 3.68 -4.10 -23.92
N VAL A 142 3.69 -4.86 -25.01
CA VAL A 142 2.47 -5.16 -25.78
C VAL A 142 1.48 -5.97 -24.93
N VAL A 143 1.94 -7.01 -24.23
CA VAL A 143 1.09 -7.78 -23.31
C VAL A 143 0.53 -6.87 -22.22
N SER A 144 1.38 -6.06 -21.57
CA SER A 144 0.93 -5.09 -20.55
C SER A 144 -0.13 -4.12 -21.08
N LEU A 145 0.04 -3.62 -22.31
CA LEU A 145 -0.89 -2.72 -22.98
C LEU A 145 -2.23 -3.40 -23.27
N LEU A 146 -2.20 -4.65 -23.76
CA LEU A 146 -3.43 -5.41 -24.07
C LEU A 146 -4.17 -5.85 -22.80
N GLU A 147 -3.45 -6.08 -21.70
CA GLU A 147 -3.97 -6.43 -20.38
C GLU A 147 -4.48 -5.23 -19.57
N LEU A 148 -4.36 -4.00 -20.07
CA LEU A 148 -4.94 -2.82 -19.42
C LEU A 148 -6.42 -3.07 -19.05
N PRO A 149 -6.87 -2.64 -17.85
CA PRO A 149 -8.22 -2.93 -17.39
C PRO A 149 -9.27 -2.19 -18.21
N THR A 150 -10.41 -2.83 -18.46
CA THR A 150 -11.60 -2.13 -18.96
C THR A 150 -12.20 -1.28 -17.83
N ILE A 151 -12.39 0.00 -18.10
CA ILE A 151 -12.95 0.99 -17.19
C ILE A 151 -14.42 1.24 -17.57
N SER A 152 -15.31 0.54 -16.87
CA SER A 152 -16.77 0.65 -17.05
C SER A 152 -17.43 1.63 -16.07
N GLU A 153 -16.71 2.07 -15.04
CA GLU A 153 -17.18 3.02 -14.03
C GLU A 153 -16.39 4.32 -14.11
N ARG A 154 -17.05 5.47 -13.87
CA ARG A 154 -16.39 6.78 -13.86
C ARG A 154 -15.59 6.97 -12.55
N ASP A 155 -14.46 6.29 -12.47
CA ASP A 155 -13.46 6.46 -11.41
C ASP A 155 -12.25 7.21 -11.96
N VAL A 156 -12.14 8.49 -11.59
CA VAL A 156 -11.07 9.38 -12.04
C VAL A 156 -9.69 8.82 -11.70
N SER A 157 -9.51 8.18 -10.54
CA SER A 157 -8.22 7.65 -10.13
C SER A 157 -7.80 6.45 -10.97
N LYS A 158 -8.76 5.56 -11.30
CA LYS A 158 -8.49 4.42 -12.19
C LYS A 158 -8.15 4.89 -13.61
N ILE A 159 -8.78 5.95 -14.09
CA ILE A 159 -8.50 6.52 -15.43
C ILE A 159 -7.11 7.16 -15.47
N HIS A 160 -6.70 7.90 -14.42
CA HIS A 160 -5.34 8.43 -14.32
C HIS A 160 -4.30 7.31 -14.35
N ARG A 161 -4.50 6.25 -13.56
CA ARG A 161 -3.61 5.07 -13.57
C ARG A 161 -3.57 4.37 -14.93
N PHE A 162 -4.71 4.27 -15.61
CA PHE A 162 -4.78 3.73 -16.97
C PHE A 162 -3.93 4.58 -17.93
N TYR A 163 -4.07 5.90 -17.87
CA TYR A 163 -3.30 6.83 -18.69
C TYR A 163 -1.80 6.71 -18.44
N GLU A 164 -1.36 6.69 -17.17
CA GLU A 164 0.06 6.54 -16.82
C GLU A 164 0.66 5.24 -17.35
N GLN A 165 -0.06 4.12 -17.18
CA GLN A 165 0.40 2.81 -17.67
C GLN A 165 0.42 2.75 -19.20
N LEU A 166 -0.59 3.33 -19.86
CA LEU A 166 -0.61 3.43 -21.32
C LEU A 166 0.56 4.29 -21.82
N LEU A 167 0.77 5.47 -21.25
CA LEU A 167 1.87 6.37 -21.60
C LEU A 167 3.22 5.65 -21.47
N PHE A 168 3.46 5.00 -20.33
CA PHE A 168 4.70 4.25 -20.10
C PHE A 168 4.94 3.15 -21.15
N ASN A 169 3.91 2.37 -21.48
CA ASN A 169 4.01 1.32 -22.49
C ASN A 169 4.30 1.89 -23.89
N ILE A 170 3.63 2.98 -24.27
CA ILE A 170 3.82 3.62 -25.59
C ILE A 170 5.20 4.27 -25.72
N GLU A 171 5.65 5.03 -24.72
CA GLU A 171 7.00 5.64 -24.71
C GLU A 171 8.10 4.57 -24.77
N SER A 172 7.90 3.44 -24.07
CA SER A 172 8.85 2.32 -24.11
C SER A 172 8.90 1.67 -25.49
N LEU A 173 7.74 1.46 -26.13
CA LEU A 173 7.66 0.89 -27.48
C LEU A 173 8.17 1.85 -28.56
N GLU A 174 7.99 3.15 -28.40
CA GLU A 174 8.55 4.18 -29.27
C GLU A 174 10.08 4.20 -29.16
N THR A 175 10.60 4.14 -27.92
CA THR A 175 12.05 4.03 -27.66
C THR A 175 12.67 2.80 -28.31
N LEU A 176 11.94 1.67 -28.34
CA LEU A 176 12.36 0.43 -29.00
C LEU A 176 12.14 0.43 -30.53
N GLY A 177 11.52 1.47 -31.10
CA GLY A 177 11.18 1.54 -32.53
C GLY A 177 10.15 0.48 -32.96
N LYS A 178 9.27 0.06 -32.04
CA LYS A 178 8.26 -1.00 -32.26
C LYS A 178 6.82 -0.49 -32.19
N LEU A 179 6.61 0.80 -31.97
CA LEU A 179 5.27 1.39 -31.86
C LEU A 179 4.43 1.21 -33.13
N ASP A 180 4.99 1.51 -34.30
CA ASP A 180 4.29 1.41 -35.60
C ASP A 180 3.75 -0.01 -35.87
N SER A 181 4.41 -1.04 -35.33
CA SER A 181 4.01 -2.44 -35.51
C SER A 181 2.71 -2.79 -34.77
N ILE A 182 2.28 -1.97 -33.81
CA ILE A 182 1.10 -2.26 -32.97
C ILE A 182 0.00 -1.21 -33.09
N GLU A 183 0.17 -0.21 -33.94
CA GLU A 183 -0.71 0.96 -34.02
C GLU A 183 -2.19 0.59 -34.30
N GLY A 184 -2.44 -0.49 -35.05
CA GLY A 184 -3.78 -1.03 -35.28
C GLY A 184 -4.53 -1.50 -34.03
N THR A 185 -3.85 -1.61 -32.88
CA THR A 185 -4.48 -1.95 -31.59
C THR A 185 -5.00 -0.73 -30.83
N THR A 186 -4.75 0.49 -31.30
CA THR A 186 -5.21 1.73 -30.65
C THR A 186 -6.72 1.74 -30.41
N TYR A 187 -7.50 1.34 -31.43
CA TYR A 187 -8.96 1.25 -31.32
C TYR A 187 -9.40 0.28 -30.21
N TYR A 188 -8.70 -0.85 -30.06
CA TYR A 188 -8.98 -1.83 -29.01
C TYR A 188 -8.71 -1.25 -27.62
N VAL A 189 -7.63 -0.51 -27.44
CA VAL A 189 -7.31 0.17 -26.17
C VAL A 189 -8.33 1.27 -25.86
N LEU A 190 -8.71 2.09 -26.85
CA LEU A 190 -9.76 3.10 -26.68
C LEU A 190 -11.09 2.48 -26.22
N ARG A 191 -11.44 1.29 -26.72
CA ARG A 191 -12.66 0.58 -26.28
C ARG A 191 -12.65 0.18 -24.81
N LYS A 192 -11.48 0.07 -24.16
CA LYS A 192 -11.39 -0.20 -22.73
C LYS A 192 -11.86 0.99 -21.88
N LEU A 193 -12.02 2.18 -22.45
CA LEU A 193 -12.43 3.41 -21.75
C LEU A 193 -13.90 3.77 -22.05
N GLU A 194 -14.79 2.78 -21.96
CA GLU A 194 -16.20 2.89 -22.41
C GLU A 194 -16.92 4.10 -21.81
N ILE A 195 -16.71 4.36 -20.52
CA ILE A 195 -17.44 5.38 -19.77
C ILE A 195 -17.06 6.82 -20.12
N ILE A 196 -15.84 7.05 -20.63
CA ILE A 196 -15.35 8.38 -21.03
C ILE A 196 -15.11 8.52 -22.53
N LYS A 197 -15.32 7.46 -23.31
CA LYS A 197 -15.05 7.44 -24.75
C LYS A 197 -15.67 8.63 -25.47
N ALA A 198 -16.92 8.97 -25.15
CA ALA A 198 -17.60 10.11 -25.75
C ALA A 198 -16.87 11.43 -25.47
N GLU A 199 -16.45 11.70 -24.22
CA GLU A 199 -15.68 12.91 -23.89
C GLU A 199 -14.34 12.97 -24.62
N LEU A 200 -13.66 11.82 -24.75
CA LEU A 200 -12.38 11.77 -25.43
C LEU A 200 -12.51 12.16 -26.91
N VAL A 201 -13.57 11.71 -27.59
CA VAL A 201 -13.71 11.87 -29.05
C VAL A 201 -14.50 13.11 -29.48
N THR A 202 -15.30 13.71 -28.60
CA THR A 202 -16.27 14.77 -28.98
C THR A 202 -15.61 16.09 -29.41
N HIS A 203 -14.42 16.41 -28.89
CA HIS A 203 -13.74 17.69 -29.15
C HIS A 203 -12.47 17.55 -29.99
N VAL A 204 -12.38 16.50 -30.80
CA VAL A 204 -11.22 16.20 -31.65
C VAL A 204 -11.59 16.33 -33.12
N LYS A 205 -10.66 16.84 -33.94
CA LYS A 205 -10.89 17.09 -35.37
C LYS A 205 -10.79 15.83 -36.24
N THR A 206 -10.07 14.81 -35.76
CA THR A 206 -9.80 13.56 -36.48
C THR A 206 -10.85 12.49 -36.14
N ASP A 207 -11.16 11.60 -37.10
CA ASP A 207 -12.02 10.45 -36.80
C ASP A 207 -11.31 9.54 -35.80
N TRP A 208 -11.95 9.29 -34.67
CA TRP A 208 -11.42 8.45 -33.60
C TRP A 208 -11.20 6.99 -34.02
N ARG A 209 -11.78 6.58 -35.15
CA ARG A 209 -11.53 5.27 -35.77
C ARG A 209 -10.14 5.14 -36.38
N ASP A 210 -9.54 6.26 -36.75
CA ASP A 210 -8.22 6.33 -37.39
C ASP A 210 -7.14 6.85 -36.42
N TRP A 211 -7.44 6.93 -35.12
CA TRP A 211 -6.49 7.41 -34.13
C TRP A 211 -5.28 6.50 -33.99
N THR A 212 -4.14 7.15 -33.87
CA THR A 212 -2.88 6.58 -33.40
C THR A 212 -2.84 6.58 -31.87
N PHE A 213 -1.89 5.86 -31.30
CA PHE A 213 -1.65 5.93 -29.85
C PHE A 213 -1.31 7.35 -29.37
N LYS A 214 -0.68 8.17 -30.23
CA LYS A 214 -0.36 9.56 -29.93
C LYS A 214 -1.62 10.41 -29.80
N ASP A 215 -2.58 10.23 -30.70
CA ASP A 215 -3.89 10.91 -30.63
C ASP A 215 -4.66 10.53 -29.36
N LEU A 216 -4.67 9.22 -29.04
CA LEU A 216 -5.32 8.71 -27.84
C LEU A 216 -4.68 9.28 -26.56
N LEU A 217 -3.35 9.29 -26.47
CA LEU A 217 -2.62 9.84 -25.33
C LEU A 217 -2.84 11.35 -25.18
N GLU A 218 -2.89 12.10 -26.29
CA GLU A 218 -3.15 13.54 -26.23
C GLU A 218 -4.57 13.83 -25.70
N SER A 219 -5.57 13.09 -26.18
CA SER A 219 -6.94 13.24 -25.71
C SER A 219 -7.09 12.85 -24.25
N LEU A 220 -6.49 11.72 -23.84
CA LEU A 220 -6.49 11.28 -22.44
C LEU A 220 -5.76 12.25 -21.51
N LYS A 221 -4.63 12.80 -21.94
CA LYS A 221 -3.89 13.82 -21.18
C LYS A 221 -4.78 15.01 -20.86
N LYS A 222 -5.44 15.59 -21.87
CA LYS A 222 -6.39 16.70 -21.69
C LYS A 222 -7.53 16.33 -20.74
N TRP A 223 -8.04 15.10 -20.84
CA TRP A 223 -9.06 14.61 -19.93
C TRP A 223 -8.55 14.55 -18.48
N THR A 224 -7.33 14.02 -18.25
CA THR A 224 -6.73 13.92 -16.91
C THR A 224 -6.39 15.28 -16.29
N GLU A 225 -6.00 16.26 -17.10
CA GLU A 225 -5.75 17.65 -16.67
C GLU A 225 -7.05 18.36 -16.26
N THR A 226 -8.16 18.03 -16.92
CA THR A 226 -9.48 18.60 -16.62
C THR A 226 -10.17 17.90 -15.46
N ASN A 227 -9.86 16.62 -15.24
CA ASN A 227 -10.45 15.77 -14.21
C ASN A 227 -9.38 15.40 -13.18
N LEU A 228 -9.01 16.37 -12.35
CA LEU A 228 -8.00 16.16 -11.32
C LEU A 228 -8.49 15.12 -10.30
N VAL A 229 -7.62 14.17 -9.95
CA VAL A 229 -7.88 13.29 -8.81
C VAL A 229 -8.02 14.16 -7.57
N PRO A 230 -9.16 14.12 -6.85
CA PRO A 230 -9.30 14.84 -5.61
C PRO A 230 -8.16 14.38 -4.68
N LYS A 231 -7.30 15.31 -4.27
CA LYS A 231 -6.34 15.02 -3.20
C LYS A 231 -7.16 14.54 -2.02
N VAL A 232 -7.06 13.25 -1.71
CA VAL A 232 -7.72 12.68 -0.53
C VAL A 232 -7.03 13.28 0.68
N HIS A 233 -7.49 14.45 1.11
CA HIS A 233 -7.51 14.75 2.51
C HIS A 233 -8.37 13.65 3.11
N LYS A 234 -7.76 12.65 3.76
CA LYS A 234 -8.46 11.67 4.58
C LYS A 234 -9.36 12.46 5.54
N ARG A 235 -10.62 12.68 5.15
CA ARG A 235 -11.66 13.19 6.04
C ARG A 235 -12.05 11.98 6.86
N ASP A 236 -11.81 12.10 8.16
CA ASP A 236 -12.25 11.15 9.16
C ASP A 236 -13.72 10.78 8.91
N LYS A 237 -14.00 9.48 8.89
CA LYS A 237 -15.35 8.95 8.93
C LYS A 237 -15.98 9.40 10.26
N PHE A 238 -16.66 10.54 10.27
CA PHE A 238 -17.68 10.81 11.28
C PHE A 238 -18.92 10.00 10.91
N GLY A 239 -19.04 8.84 11.54
CA GLY A 239 -20.32 8.17 11.69
C GLY A 239 -21.29 9.08 12.43
N LYS A 240 -22.56 9.00 12.04
CA LYS A 240 -23.70 9.59 12.76
C LYS A 240 -23.72 9.05 14.19
N ASP A 241 -23.75 9.92 15.19
CA ASP A 241 -24.03 9.53 16.58
C ASP A 241 -25.54 9.27 16.78
N PRO A 242 -25.94 8.16 17.43
CA PRO A 242 -27.34 7.83 17.73
C PRO A 242 -27.82 8.32 19.12
N TYR A 243 -27.33 9.44 19.64
CA TYR A 243 -27.84 9.98 20.92
C TYR A 243 -27.86 11.51 20.96
N SER A 244 -28.99 12.10 20.59
CA SER A 244 -29.39 13.42 21.10
C SER A 244 -30.86 13.39 21.50
N GLN A 245 -31.11 13.08 22.77
CA GLN A 245 -32.30 13.59 23.45
C GLN A 245 -31.95 14.98 24.01
N SER A 246 -32.73 15.98 23.58
CA SER A 246 -32.89 17.36 24.09
C SER A 246 -33.06 17.41 25.63
N PRO A 247 -33.01 18.58 26.36
CA PRO A 247 -33.49 19.91 25.92
C PRO A 247 -32.85 21.19 26.53
N GLY A 248 -33.02 22.31 25.82
CA GLY A 248 -33.10 23.66 26.40
C GLY A 248 -31.80 24.34 26.82
N GLY A 249 -31.56 25.57 26.33
CA GLY A 249 -30.60 26.49 26.96
C GLY A 249 -29.78 27.33 25.99
N GLN A 250 -30.34 28.49 25.64
CA GLN A 250 -29.67 29.78 25.45
C GLN A 250 -28.41 29.84 24.56
N ALA A 251 -28.59 30.52 23.42
CA ALA A 251 -27.53 31.11 22.64
C ALA A 251 -26.58 31.94 23.53
N PHE A 252 -25.31 31.54 23.58
CA PHE A 252 -24.21 32.38 24.01
C PHE A 252 -23.19 32.48 22.87
N GLY A 253 -22.83 33.72 22.55
CA GLY A 253 -22.23 34.14 21.30
C GLY A 253 -20.96 33.39 20.87
N SER A 254 -20.91 33.07 19.58
CA SER A 254 -19.68 32.68 18.89
C SER A 254 -18.69 33.85 18.98
N ARG A 255 -17.73 33.77 19.90
CA ARG A 255 -16.52 34.58 19.80
C ARG A 255 -15.77 34.05 18.58
N ASN A 256 -15.85 34.78 17.47
CA ASN A 256 -14.91 34.66 16.35
C ASN A 256 -13.49 34.87 16.91
N HIS A 257 -12.81 33.79 17.27
CA HIS A 257 -11.36 33.81 17.44
C HIS A 257 -10.76 33.48 16.09
N GLU A 258 -10.11 34.48 15.48
CA GLU A 258 -9.17 34.27 14.37
C GLU A 258 -8.25 33.09 14.71
N ILE A 259 -8.39 31.99 13.97
CA ILE A 259 -7.55 30.81 14.15
C ILE A 259 -6.16 31.18 13.61
N LYS A 260 -5.27 31.60 14.51
CA LYS A 260 -3.86 31.92 14.20
C LYS A 260 -3.00 30.66 14.26
N CYS A 261 -2.01 30.59 13.38
CA CYS A 261 -0.99 29.57 13.38
C CYS A 261 -0.21 29.60 14.71
N VAL A 262 -0.10 28.46 15.38
CA VAL A 262 0.59 28.36 16.68
C VAL A 262 2.08 28.70 16.60
N TYR A 263 2.69 28.53 15.41
CA TYR A 263 4.12 28.70 15.19
C TYR A 263 4.50 30.14 14.84
N CYS A 264 3.78 30.76 13.90
CA CYS A 264 4.13 32.07 13.34
C CYS A 264 3.04 33.13 13.48
N GLU A 265 1.92 32.78 14.12
CA GLU A 265 0.83 33.69 14.50
C GLU A 265 0.07 34.35 13.33
N SER A 266 0.35 33.91 12.09
CA SER A 266 -0.42 34.25 10.88
C SER A 266 -1.80 33.60 10.90
N THR A 267 -2.79 34.28 10.32
CA THR A 267 -4.16 33.78 10.10
C THR A 267 -4.34 33.03 8.78
N ASP A 268 -3.34 33.03 7.91
CA ASP A 268 -3.45 32.55 6.53
C ASP A 268 -3.39 31.01 6.44
N HIS A 269 -2.85 30.35 7.47
CA HIS A 269 -2.65 28.91 7.48
C HIS A 269 -2.76 28.31 8.89
N ARG A 270 -2.93 26.98 8.94
CA ARG A 270 -2.95 26.22 10.20
C ARG A 270 -1.54 25.76 10.57
N ALA A 271 -1.33 25.45 11.85
CA ALA A 271 -0.05 24.94 12.38
C ALA A 271 0.58 23.83 11.52
N LYS A 272 -0.22 22.87 11.04
CA LYS A 272 0.25 21.76 10.21
C LYS A 272 0.94 22.21 8.91
N THR A 273 0.52 23.33 8.33
CA THR A 273 0.97 23.83 7.01
C THR A 273 1.86 25.06 7.15
N CYS A 274 2.49 25.28 8.31
CA CYS A 274 3.34 26.43 8.54
C CYS A 274 4.67 26.32 7.80
N ASP A 275 4.93 27.27 6.91
CA ASP A 275 6.14 27.42 6.11
C ASP A 275 7.24 28.26 6.81
N LYS A 276 6.86 29.07 7.81
CA LYS A 276 7.81 29.93 8.56
C LYS A 276 8.64 29.20 9.62
N VAL A 277 8.17 28.05 10.11
CA VAL A 277 8.92 27.20 11.05
C VAL A 277 9.01 25.82 10.45
N LEU A 278 10.17 25.50 9.90
CA LEU A 278 10.39 24.34 9.04
C LEU A 278 10.66 23.07 9.84
N THR A 279 11.53 23.16 10.86
CA THR A 279 12.03 21.94 11.52
C THR A 279 11.09 21.43 12.61
N PRO A 280 10.87 20.09 12.72
CA PRO A 280 10.15 19.49 13.84
C PRO A 280 10.73 19.88 15.20
N LEU A 281 12.05 20.02 15.29
CA LEU A 281 12.75 20.40 16.51
C LEU A 281 12.39 21.82 16.98
N GLU A 282 12.37 22.80 16.08
CA GLU A 282 11.94 24.17 16.40
C GLU A 282 10.46 24.23 16.78
N ARG A 283 9.61 23.47 16.06
CA ARG A 283 8.19 23.35 16.37
C ARG A 283 7.97 22.77 17.78
N LYS A 284 8.73 21.74 18.19
CA LYS A 284 8.73 21.21 19.57
C LYS A 284 9.12 22.28 20.58
N LYS A 285 10.19 23.05 20.32
CA LYS A 285 10.63 24.15 21.21
C LYS A 285 9.53 25.20 21.39
N ILE A 286 8.82 25.57 20.33
CA ILE A 286 7.72 26.53 20.40
C ILE A 286 6.55 25.99 21.23
N LEU A 287 6.12 24.74 21.01
CA LEU A 287 5.05 24.12 21.80
C LEU A 287 5.43 24.02 23.28
N ALA A 288 6.67 23.65 23.58
CA ALA A 288 7.20 23.61 24.94
C ALA A 288 7.18 25.00 25.61
N LYS A 289 7.68 26.03 24.90
CA LYS A 289 7.69 27.42 25.37
C LYS A 289 6.28 27.96 25.63
N LYS A 290 5.33 27.63 24.77
CA LYS A 290 3.92 28.02 24.90
C LYS A 290 3.11 27.12 25.85
N ARG A 291 3.74 26.09 26.45
CA ARG A 291 3.12 25.07 27.31
C ARG A 291 1.90 24.38 26.68
N LEU A 292 1.99 24.14 25.37
CA LEU A 292 0.93 23.49 24.60
C LEU A 292 1.15 21.99 24.51
N CYS A 293 0.05 21.24 24.48
CA CYS A 293 0.11 19.78 24.32
C CYS A 293 0.82 19.39 23.01
N PHE A 294 1.81 18.50 23.11
CA PHE A 294 2.53 18.00 21.93
C PHE A 294 1.66 17.16 20.98
N ASN A 295 0.47 16.70 21.40
CA ASN A 295 -0.43 15.92 20.54
C ASN A 295 -1.41 16.80 19.75
N CYS A 296 -2.10 17.73 20.41
CA CYS A 296 -3.12 18.57 19.75
C CYS A 296 -2.69 20.01 19.50
N ALA A 297 -1.44 20.37 19.88
CA ALA A 297 -0.89 21.72 19.79
C ALA A 297 -1.78 22.79 20.46
N SER A 298 -2.56 22.39 21.47
CA SER A 298 -3.54 23.24 22.16
C SER A 298 -3.70 22.84 23.62
N GLY A 299 -4.15 23.78 24.45
CA GLY A 299 -4.38 23.58 25.88
C GLY A 299 -3.11 23.27 26.69
N GLN A 300 -3.26 23.31 28.01
CA GLN A 300 -2.18 23.03 28.96
C GLN A 300 -2.35 21.63 29.55
N HIS A 301 -2.02 20.60 28.76
CA HIS A 301 -2.03 19.22 29.20
C HIS A 301 -0.93 18.42 28.47
N HIS A 302 -0.52 17.29 29.06
CA HIS A 302 0.47 16.39 28.46
C HIS A 302 -0.17 15.49 27.40
N ALA A 303 0.62 15.03 26.42
CA ALA A 303 0.15 14.16 25.33
C ALA A 303 -0.53 12.86 25.83
N ASN A 304 -0.05 12.30 26.93
CA ASN A 304 -0.62 11.10 27.55
C ASN A 304 -2.00 11.34 28.18
N SER A 305 -2.27 12.57 28.65
CA SER A 305 -3.56 12.98 29.21
C SER A 305 -4.44 13.72 28.19
N CYS A 306 -4.00 13.76 26.93
CA CYS A 306 -4.72 14.44 25.86
C CYS A 306 -5.96 13.65 25.46
N LYS A 307 -7.14 14.28 25.58
CA LYS A 307 -8.42 13.71 25.15
C LYS A 307 -8.56 13.63 23.62
N SER A 308 -7.66 14.28 22.87
CA SER A 308 -7.63 14.16 21.41
C SER A 308 -7.29 12.73 21.02
N LYS A 309 -8.13 12.15 20.14
CA LYS A 309 -7.91 10.84 19.51
C LYS A 309 -6.99 10.93 18.29
N ILE A 310 -6.54 12.13 17.93
CA ILE A 310 -5.60 12.35 16.83
C ILE A 310 -4.27 11.71 17.21
N SER A 311 -3.73 10.95 16.26
CA SER A 311 -2.37 10.40 16.29
C SER A 311 -1.60 10.88 15.06
N CYS A 312 -0.28 10.79 15.11
CA CYS A 312 0.60 11.26 14.05
C CYS A 312 0.27 10.55 12.73
N GLN A 313 0.12 11.32 11.66
CA GLN A 313 -0.21 10.75 10.35
C GLN A 313 0.99 10.13 9.63
N LEU A 314 2.20 10.27 10.17
CA LEU A 314 3.44 9.73 9.60
C LEU A 314 3.90 8.43 10.27
N CYS A 315 3.72 8.32 11.59
CA CYS A 315 4.19 7.16 12.35
C CYS A 315 3.16 6.59 13.33
N GLU A 316 1.92 7.07 13.28
CA GLU A 316 0.78 6.57 14.07
C GLU A 316 0.90 6.71 15.61
N GLU A 317 2.00 7.30 16.10
CA GLU A 317 2.26 7.60 17.51
C GLU A 317 1.52 8.85 18.03
N ARG A 318 1.39 8.97 19.36
CA ARG A 318 0.65 10.07 20.02
C ARG A 318 1.42 11.40 20.07
N HIS A 319 1.56 12.05 18.92
CA HIS A 319 2.05 13.42 18.79
C HIS A 319 1.45 14.13 17.57
N HIS A 320 1.54 15.46 17.56
CA HIS A 320 1.08 16.26 16.43
C HIS A 320 1.98 16.03 15.21
N THR A 321 1.40 15.76 14.04
CA THR A 321 2.15 15.39 12.83
C THR A 321 3.30 16.35 12.46
N SER A 322 3.14 17.66 12.73
CA SER A 322 4.15 18.68 12.43
C SER A 322 5.45 18.58 13.25
N ILE A 323 5.47 17.80 14.34
CA ILE A 323 6.64 17.57 15.19
C ILE A 323 7.19 16.14 15.09
N CYS A 324 6.71 15.37 14.12
CA CYS A 324 7.23 14.02 13.87
C CYS A 324 8.66 14.09 13.31
N GLU A 325 9.55 13.24 13.83
CA GLU A 325 10.93 13.09 13.34
C GLU A 325 11.09 11.93 12.35
N SER A 326 10.03 11.15 12.14
CA SER A 326 9.99 10.12 11.10
C SER A 326 10.08 10.80 9.73
N LYS A 327 11.09 10.44 8.94
CA LYS A 327 11.37 11.06 7.64
C LYS A 327 10.11 11.02 6.76
N ASN A 328 9.69 12.20 6.30
CA ASN A 328 8.73 12.32 5.21
C ASN A 328 9.36 11.65 3.96
N PRO A 329 8.68 10.73 3.26
CA PRO A 329 9.21 10.12 2.05
C PRO A 329 9.38 11.11 0.87
N ASP A 330 8.91 12.35 0.99
CA ASP A 330 8.92 13.36 -0.09
C ASP A 330 10.01 14.45 0.02
N GLU A 331 10.91 14.41 1.01
CA GLU A 331 12.04 15.36 1.07
C GLU A 331 13.39 14.64 0.98
N THR A 332 13.83 14.34 -0.25
CA THR A 332 15.26 14.12 -0.55
C THR A 332 15.54 14.46 -2.01
N ASN A 333 15.89 15.73 -2.28
CA ASN A 333 17.04 16.05 -3.14
C ASN A 333 17.38 17.55 -3.08
N ASN A 334 18.31 17.88 -2.19
CA ASN A 334 19.37 18.83 -2.49
C ASN A 334 20.58 18.55 -1.58
N GLY A 335 21.67 18.08 -2.20
CA GLY A 335 23.03 18.26 -1.72
C GLY A 335 23.58 17.30 -0.65
N THR A 336 24.74 16.74 -0.99
CA THR A 336 25.85 16.23 -0.15
C THR A 336 25.89 14.78 0.34
N SER A 337 27.02 14.16 -0.02
CA SER A 337 27.50 12.79 0.10
C SER A 337 27.77 12.21 1.49
N PHE A 338 27.92 10.88 1.47
CA PHE A 338 28.60 9.94 2.39
C PHE A 338 28.00 9.68 3.78
N THR A 339 27.43 8.48 3.96
CA THR A 339 28.04 7.37 4.75
C THR A 339 27.15 6.11 4.72
N ALA A 340 27.81 4.96 4.82
CA ALA A 340 27.23 3.63 4.77
C ALA A 340 26.45 3.26 6.05
N SER A 341 25.23 2.69 5.91
CA SER A 341 24.91 1.31 6.33
C SER A 341 23.41 1.03 6.44
N ILE A 342 22.98 0.06 5.62
CA ILE A 342 22.08 -1.06 5.88
C ILE A 342 20.55 -0.80 5.94
N ASN A 343 19.89 -1.46 4.96
CA ASN A 343 18.51 -1.95 4.84
C ASN A 343 17.48 -1.19 3.97
N LYS A 344 16.93 -2.00 3.04
CA LYS A 344 15.77 -1.85 2.13
C LYS A 344 16.02 -1.25 0.73
N THR A 345 16.05 -2.19 -0.23
CA THR A 345 15.57 -2.09 -1.62
C THR A 345 16.06 -0.88 -2.43
N SER A 346 17.23 -1.01 -3.04
CA SER A 346 17.64 -0.16 -4.16
C SER A 346 16.84 -0.56 -5.41
N VAL A 347 15.93 0.31 -5.83
CA VAL A 347 15.53 0.38 -7.24
C VAL A 347 16.70 1.01 -7.99
N ILE A 348 17.27 0.27 -8.94
CA ILE A 348 18.30 0.79 -9.85
C ILE A 348 17.56 1.57 -10.93
N HIS A 349 17.67 2.89 -10.93
CA HIS A 349 17.27 3.70 -12.09
C HIS A 349 18.47 3.82 -13.03
N PRO A 350 18.35 3.43 -14.31
CA PRO A 350 19.35 3.79 -15.31
C PRO A 350 19.29 5.30 -15.54
N VAL A 351 20.37 6.00 -15.19
CA VAL A 351 20.59 7.39 -15.59
C VAL A 351 21.30 7.36 -16.93
N VAL A 352 20.61 7.78 -17.99
CA VAL A 352 21.24 8.09 -19.27
C VAL A 352 21.90 9.45 -19.12
N LEU A 353 23.22 9.48 -18.95
CA LEU A 353 24.01 10.70 -19.12
C LEU A 353 24.21 10.89 -20.63
N ARG A 354 23.67 11.99 -21.17
CA ARG A 354 24.00 12.48 -22.52
C ARG A 354 25.29 13.28 -22.51
#